data_AF-A0A256LC87-F1
#
_entry.id   AF-A0A256LC87-F1
#
_cell.length_a   1.000
_cell.length_b   1.000
_cell.length_c   1.000
_cell.angle_alpha   90.00
_cell.angle_beta   90.00
_cell.angle_gamma   90.00
#
_symmetry.space_group_name_H-M   'P 1'
#
loop_
_entity.id
_entity.type
_entity.pdbx_description
1 polymer ?
#
loop_
_entity_poly.entity_id
_entity_poly.type
_entity_poly.pdbx_seq_one_letter_code
_entity_poly.pdbx_strand_id
1 'polypeptide(L)'
;MKNYQTKLNKLDKELNYLPLHRQVTTINQIIASVERGKILSKSPDELGFLPDSLDIMIENIGDNVKAQEANNLLNNFRSFLSREYGIWSLPNLETARLIKEEYNIKSSLEIMAGNAYWSKALSEVGVKAIASDSFTWAKSSTTGENPIFKTENLDALEAIKAHPEVDLILCSWAPNFGDDDLAVLDFYRNLNTKPALLFIGEKDGATNSASFWQEAEITTNPKINRSFRSFDFINETVFKVK
;
A
#
# COMPACT_ATOMS: atom_id res chain seq x y z
N MET A 1 17.65 -0.96 -14.48
CA MET A 1 17.13 0.16 -13.68
C MET A 1 16.06 0.88 -14.49
N LYS A 2 14.90 1.13 -13.89
CA LYS A 2 13.77 1.82 -14.51
C LYS A 2 14.08 3.32 -14.67
N ASN A 3 13.46 4.02 -15.62
CA ASN A 3 13.75 5.44 -15.94
C ASN A 3 13.67 6.35 -14.69
N TYR A 4 12.60 6.19 -13.89
CA TYR A 4 12.43 6.86 -12.59
C TYR A 4 13.67 6.72 -11.70
N GLN A 5 14.11 5.48 -11.48
CA GLN A 5 15.24 5.16 -10.61
C GLN A 5 16.55 5.75 -11.16
N THR A 6 16.80 5.62 -12.46
CA THR A 6 17.99 6.20 -13.11
C THR A 6 18.04 7.71 -12.92
N LYS A 7 16.91 8.40 -13.13
CA LYS A 7 16.81 9.86 -12.98
C LYS A 7 17.05 10.31 -11.54
N LEU A 8 16.39 9.66 -10.57
CA LEU A 8 16.56 10.00 -9.16
C LEU A 8 18.00 9.78 -8.68
N ASN A 9 18.64 8.66 -9.05
CA ASN A 9 20.03 8.38 -8.69
C ASN A 9 21.02 9.33 -9.38
N LYS A 10 20.68 9.87 -10.56
CA LYS A 10 21.48 10.91 -11.22
C LYS A 10 21.41 12.22 -10.43
N LEU A 11 20.19 12.65 -10.07
CA LEU A 11 19.98 13.86 -9.27
C LEU A 11 20.67 13.76 -7.91
N ASP A 12 20.58 12.61 -7.22
CA ASP A 12 21.28 12.36 -5.96
C ASP A 12 22.79 12.65 -6.05
N LYS A 13 23.44 12.10 -7.09
CA LYS A 13 24.88 12.29 -7.33
C LYS A 13 25.24 13.74 -7.68
N GLU A 14 24.41 14.40 -8.49
CA GLU A 14 24.65 15.78 -8.92
C GLU A 14 24.45 16.78 -7.78
N LEU A 15 23.44 16.55 -6.94
CA LEU A 15 23.09 17.42 -5.83
C LEU A 15 23.95 17.19 -4.59
N ASN A 16 24.48 15.96 -4.42
CA ASN A 16 25.41 15.58 -3.35
C ASN A 16 24.96 16.06 -1.96
N TYR A 17 23.68 15.87 -1.65
CA TYR A 17 23.05 16.33 -0.42
C TYR A 17 22.65 15.15 0.46
N LEU A 18 23.25 15.04 1.65
CA LEU A 18 23.15 13.85 2.50
C LEU A 18 21.69 13.45 2.86
N PRO A 19 20.78 14.38 3.22
CA PRO A 19 19.38 14.03 3.44
C PRO A 19 18.69 13.43 2.21
N LEU A 20 18.98 13.95 1.01
CA LEU A 20 18.47 13.38 -0.24
C LEU A 20 19.03 11.97 -0.45
N HIS A 21 20.34 11.80 -0.28
CA HIS A 21 21.02 10.50 -0.46
C HIS A 21 20.43 9.39 0.41
N ARG A 22 20.03 9.72 1.65
CA ARG A 22 19.35 8.77 2.54
C ARG A 22 18.01 8.32 1.97
N GLN A 23 17.18 9.24 1.52
CA GLN A 23 15.87 8.91 0.95
C GLN A 23 16.00 8.13 -0.36
N VAL A 24 16.94 8.49 -1.23
CA VAL A 24 17.23 7.76 -2.49
C VAL A 24 17.72 6.34 -2.20
N THR A 25 18.55 6.16 -1.17
CA THR A 25 18.96 4.84 -0.70
C THR A 25 17.77 4.00 -0.22
N THR A 26 16.87 4.59 0.58
CA THR A 26 15.62 3.93 1.01
C THR A 26 14.77 3.49 -0.18
N ILE A 27 14.51 4.37 -1.15
CA ILE A 27 13.77 4.05 -2.37
C ILE A 27 14.42 2.89 -3.12
N ASN A 28 15.74 2.92 -3.32
CA ASN A 28 16.45 1.85 -4.01
C ASN A 28 16.32 0.51 -3.28
N GLN A 29 16.34 0.50 -1.94
CA GLN A 29 16.15 -0.69 -1.12
C GLN A 29 14.73 -1.24 -1.22
N ILE A 30 13.72 -0.37 -1.23
CA ILE A 30 12.31 -0.76 -1.43
C ILE A 30 12.14 -1.40 -2.81
N ILE A 31 12.64 -0.74 -3.86
CA ILE A 31 12.60 -1.27 -5.24
C ILE A 31 13.24 -2.65 -5.30
N ALA A 32 14.46 -2.79 -4.78
CA ALA A 32 15.16 -4.07 -4.80
C ALA A 32 14.46 -5.15 -3.95
N SER A 33 13.65 -4.78 -2.96
CA SER A 33 12.86 -5.73 -2.17
C SER A 33 11.64 -6.19 -2.96
N VAL A 34 10.90 -5.24 -3.55
CA VAL A 34 9.74 -5.51 -4.41
C VAL A 34 10.13 -6.37 -5.62
N GLU A 35 11.22 -6.05 -6.32
CA GLU A 35 11.73 -6.82 -7.47
C GLU A 35 12.10 -8.27 -7.10
N ARG A 36 12.43 -8.53 -5.83
CA ARG A 36 12.74 -9.87 -5.30
C ARG A 36 11.56 -10.53 -4.59
N GLY A 37 10.37 -9.90 -4.61
CA GLY A 37 9.18 -10.37 -3.89
C GLY A 37 9.37 -10.46 -2.36
N LYS A 38 10.25 -9.63 -1.79
CA LYS A 38 10.56 -9.61 -0.35
C LYS A 38 9.81 -8.51 0.37
N ILE A 39 9.20 -8.85 1.50
CA ILE A 39 8.49 -7.91 2.36
C ILE A 39 9.47 -7.16 3.25
N LEU A 40 9.23 -5.86 3.45
CA LEU A 40 10.01 -5.04 4.36
C LEU A 40 9.78 -5.51 5.80
N SER A 41 10.82 -5.45 6.63
CA SER A 41 10.67 -5.81 8.05
C SER A 41 9.79 -4.82 8.80
N LYS A 42 9.84 -3.53 8.45
CA LYS A 42 9.11 -2.41 9.05
C LYS A 42 8.69 -1.39 7.98
N SER A 43 7.76 -0.50 8.31
CA SER A 43 7.45 0.65 7.44
C SER A 43 8.71 1.48 7.18
N PRO A 44 8.94 1.91 5.94
CA PRO A 44 10.03 2.82 5.64
C PRO A 44 9.78 4.20 6.28
N ASP A 45 10.83 5.02 6.31
CA ASP A 45 10.71 6.41 6.73
C ASP A 45 10.00 7.24 5.65
N GLU A 46 9.46 8.39 6.06
CA GLU A 46 8.82 9.36 5.17
C GLU A 46 9.80 9.85 4.08
N LEU A 47 9.26 9.97 2.88
CA LEU A 47 9.93 10.48 1.69
C LEU A 47 9.39 11.87 1.36
N GLY A 48 10.21 12.64 0.67
CA GLY A 48 9.96 14.04 0.37
C GLY A 48 10.55 14.96 1.43
N PHE A 49 10.60 16.23 1.07
CA PHE A 49 10.98 17.33 1.94
C PHE A 49 9.76 18.21 2.16
N LEU A 50 9.49 18.52 3.44
CA LEU A 50 8.58 19.60 3.83
C LEU A 50 9.10 20.94 3.28
N PRO A 51 8.24 21.97 3.11
CA PRO A 51 8.62 23.27 2.54
C PRO A 51 9.90 23.84 3.16
N ASP A 52 9.97 23.96 4.49
CA ASP A 52 11.15 24.50 5.18
C ASP A 52 12.42 23.67 4.94
N SER A 53 12.28 22.34 4.88
CA SER A 53 13.43 21.45 4.63
C SER A 53 13.89 21.47 3.17
N LEU A 54 12.96 21.73 2.25
CA LEU A 54 13.27 21.93 0.83
C LEU A 54 13.97 23.27 0.63
N ASP A 55 13.53 24.33 1.28
CA ASP A 55 14.17 25.65 1.22
C ASP A 55 15.62 25.57 1.73
N ILE A 56 15.84 24.89 2.87
CA ILE A 56 17.19 24.60 3.38
C ILE A 56 18.03 23.84 2.34
N MET A 57 17.46 22.81 1.71
CA MET A 57 18.16 22.07 0.65
C MET A 57 18.54 22.97 -0.52
N ILE A 58 17.62 23.83 -0.99
CA ILE A 58 17.85 24.77 -2.08
C ILE A 58 18.97 25.75 -1.72
N GLU A 59 18.96 26.30 -0.52
CA GLU A 59 20.00 27.22 -0.02
C GLU A 59 21.39 26.54 0.04
N ASN A 60 21.45 25.28 0.48
CA ASN A 60 22.71 24.53 0.59
C ASN A 60 23.30 24.17 -0.79
N ILE A 61 22.44 23.85 -1.75
CA ILE A 61 22.84 23.35 -3.07
C ILE A 61 23.06 24.49 -4.06
N GLY A 62 22.24 25.54 -3.99
CA GLY A 62 22.22 26.64 -4.98
C GLY A 62 21.52 26.30 -6.31
N ASP A 63 20.85 25.15 -6.42
CA ASP A 63 20.10 24.73 -7.63
C ASP A 63 18.65 24.38 -7.29
N ASN A 64 17.79 25.40 -7.39
CA ASN A 64 16.36 25.29 -7.11
C ASN A 64 15.66 24.28 -8.03
N VAL A 65 16.00 24.27 -9.31
CA VAL A 65 15.30 23.44 -10.31
C VAL A 65 15.53 21.97 -10.03
N LYS A 66 16.79 21.56 -9.82
CA LYS A 66 17.12 20.17 -9.52
C LYS A 66 16.64 19.73 -8.14
N ALA A 67 16.68 20.61 -7.13
CA ALA A 67 16.16 20.30 -5.81
C ALA A 67 14.64 20.03 -5.85
N GLN A 68 13.87 20.89 -6.54
CA GLN A 68 12.45 20.67 -6.76
C GLN A 68 12.18 19.39 -7.56
N GLU A 69 12.96 19.14 -8.60
CA GLU A 69 12.81 17.92 -9.42
C GLU A 69 13.07 16.65 -8.60
N ALA A 70 14.11 16.63 -7.76
CA ALA A 70 14.39 15.52 -6.87
C ALA A 70 13.25 15.34 -5.86
N ASN A 71 12.76 16.41 -5.23
CA ASN A 71 11.64 16.34 -4.28
C ASN A 71 10.36 15.83 -4.94
N ASN A 72 10.06 16.28 -6.16
CA ASN A 72 8.93 15.79 -6.93
C ASN A 72 9.02 14.29 -7.21
N LEU A 73 10.21 13.75 -7.48
CA LEU A 73 10.40 12.31 -7.67
C LEU A 73 10.19 11.54 -6.35
N LEU A 74 10.67 12.07 -5.22
CA LEU A 74 10.44 11.47 -3.90
C LEU A 74 8.93 11.37 -3.61
N ASN A 75 8.20 12.49 -3.79
CA ASN A 75 6.75 12.56 -3.55
C ASN A 75 5.91 11.70 -4.53
N ASN A 76 6.45 11.36 -5.70
CA ASN A 76 5.76 10.53 -6.69
C ASN A 76 6.16 9.04 -6.64
N PHE A 77 6.86 8.61 -5.59
CA PHE A 77 7.33 7.23 -5.49
C PHE A 77 6.19 6.19 -5.48
N ARG A 78 5.06 6.48 -4.81
CA ARG A 78 3.88 5.59 -4.84
C ARG A 78 3.30 5.43 -6.24
N SER A 79 3.20 6.52 -7.00
CA SER A 79 2.74 6.49 -8.40
C SER A 79 3.66 5.67 -9.29
N PHE A 80 4.96 5.67 -8.99
CA PHE A 80 5.90 4.76 -9.63
C PHE A 80 5.60 3.31 -9.22
N LEU A 81 5.48 3.00 -7.92
CA LEU A 81 5.19 1.64 -7.44
C LEU A 81 3.90 1.05 -8.02
N SER A 82 2.82 1.83 -8.07
CA SER A 82 1.53 1.34 -8.57
C SER A 82 1.57 1.03 -10.06
N ARG A 83 2.15 1.91 -10.87
CA ARG A 83 2.25 1.70 -12.33
C ARG A 83 3.19 0.56 -12.68
N GLU A 84 4.31 0.49 -11.99
CA GLU A 84 5.44 -0.38 -12.33
C GLU A 84 5.42 -1.73 -11.63
N TYR A 85 4.66 -1.86 -10.55
CA TYR A 85 4.57 -3.08 -9.75
C TYR A 85 3.13 -3.44 -9.34
N GLY A 86 2.11 -2.64 -9.65
CA GLY A 86 0.74 -2.93 -9.19
C GLY A 86 0.61 -2.89 -7.67
N ILE A 87 1.42 -2.05 -7.00
CA ILE A 87 1.46 -1.92 -5.54
C ILE A 87 1.02 -0.51 -5.16
N TRP A 88 -0.13 -0.41 -4.50
CA TRP A 88 -0.64 0.85 -3.97
C TRP A 88 -0.36 1.06 -2.50
N SER A 89 -0.14 -0.02 -1.73
CA SER A 89 0.19 0.03 -0.30
C SER A 89 1.41 -0.84 -0.02
N LEU A 90 2.31 -0.37 0.85
CA LEU A 90 3.55 -1.09 1.21
C LEU A 90 3.40 -1.80 2.56
N PRO A 91 3.02 -3.09 2.60
CA PRO A 91 3.01 -3.87 3.82
C PRO A 91 4.41 -4.05 4.40
N ASN A 92 4.44 -4.37 5.69
CA ASN A 92 5.65 -4.80 6.37
C ASN A 92 5.35 -5.94 7.35
N LEU A 93 6.39 -6.72 7.69
CA LEU A 93 6.27 -7.92 8.53
C LEU A 93 5.89 -7.60 9.98
N GLU A 94 6.25 -6.43 10.51
CA GLU A 94 5.84 -5.99 11.84
C GLU A 94 4.32 -5.79 11.90
N THR A 95 3.76 -5.02 10.97
CA THR A 95 2.32 -4.79 10.86
C THR A 95 1.55 -6.08 10.57
N ALA A 96 2.02 -6.92 9.63
CA ALA A 96 1.36 -8.19 9.33
C ALA A 96 1.27 -9.10 10.56
N ARG A 97 2.32 -9.15 11.38
CA ARG A 97 2.33 -9.90 12.64
C ARG A 97 1.35 -9.31 13.66
N LEU A 98 1.30 -7.99 13.80
CA LEU A 98 0.36 -7.33 14.69
C LEU A 98 -1.10 -7.54 14.26
N ILE A 99 -1.41 -7.48 12.96
CA ILE A 99 -2.75 -7.85 12.44
C ILE A 99 -3.08 -9.30 12.84
N LYS A 100 -2.14 -10.23 12.63
CA LYS A 100 -2.32 -11.63 13.01
C LYS A 100 -2.65 -11.81 14.49
N GLU A 101 -1.87 -11.18 15.36
CA GLU A 101 -1.97 -11.32 16.82
C GLU A 101 -3.20 -10.61 17.39
N GLU A 102 -3.45 -9.36 16.99
CA GLU A 102 -4.52 -8.53 17.55
C GLU A 102 -5.91 -8.97 17.10
N TYR A 103 -6.02 -9.62 15.93
CA TYR A 103 -7.28 -10.20 15.44
C TYR A 103 -7.35 -11.72 15.56
N ASN A 104 -6.30 -12.37 16.08
CA ASN A 104 -6.21 -13.83 16.25
C ASN A 104 -6.56 -14.62 14.98
N ILE A 105 -6.08 -14.15 13.82
CA ILE A 105 -6.40 -14.74 12.52
C ILE A 105 -5.42 -15.86 12.15
N LYS A 106 -5.91 -16.87 11.44
CA LYS A 106 -5.10 -17.95 10.87
C LYS A 106 -5.21 -18.03 9.35
N SER A 107 -6.26 -17.43 8.79
CA SER A 107 -6.54 -17.37 7.36
C SER A 107 -7.02 -15.97 6.97
N SER A 108 -6.72 -15.57 5.75
CA SER A 108 -7.13 -14.26 5.23
C SER A 108 -7.47 -14.32 3.75
N LEU A 109 -8.45 -13.51 3.34
CA LEU A 109 -8.73 -13.16 1.96
C LEU A 109 -8.39 -11.69 1.72
N GLU A 110 -7.45 -11.41 0.82
CA GLU A 110 -7.25 -10.07 0.27
C GLU A 110 -8.13 -9.93 -0.98
N ILE A 111 -9.08 -8.99 -0.94
CA ILE A 111 -9.93 -8.63 -2.09
C ILE A 111 -9.39 -7.36 -2.74
N MET A 112 -9.63 -7.21 -4.05
CA MET A 112 -9.09 -6.08 -4.82
C MET A 112 -7.58 -5.95 -4.63
N ALA A 113 -6.91 -7.11 -4.62
CA ALA A 113 -5.56 -7.26 -4.09
C ALA A 113 -4.47 -6.55 -4.93
N GLY A 114 -4.79 -6.12 -6.15
CA GLY A 114 -3.78 -5.69 -7.10
C GLY A 114 -2.75 -6.79 -7.29
N ASN A 115 -1.50 -6.48 -6.93
CA ASN A 115 -0.41 -7.46 -6.96
C ASN A 115 -0.25 -8.33 -5.68
N ALA A 116 -1.26 -8.32 -4.80
CA ALA A 116 -1.39 -9.19 -3.63
C ALA A 116 -0.23 -9.14 -2.62
N TYR A 117 0.30 -7.92 -2.41
CA TYR A 117 1.48 -7.74 -1.57
C TYR A 117 1.17 -7.91 -0.08
N TRP A 118 -0.04 -7.56 0.37
CA TRP A 118 -0.48 -7.83 1.74
C TRP A 118 -0.66 -9.33 2.00
N SER A 119 -1.22 -10.08 1.05
CA SER A 119 -1.31 -11.54 1.14
C SER A 119 0.07 -12.19 1.29
N LYS A 120 1.06 -11.69 0.52
CA LYS A 120 2.45 -12.12 0.68
C LYS A 120 2.98 -11.85 2.10
N ALA A 121 2.75 -10.65 2.65
CA ALA A 121 3.17 -10.29 4.01
C ALA A 121 2.50 -11.16 5.10
N LEU A 122 1.18 -11.36 5.00
CA LEU A 122 0.41 -12.20 5.92
C LEU A 122 0.87 -13.66 5.84
N SER A 123 1.14 -14.16 4.63
CA SER A 123 1.69 -15.51 4.42
C SER A 123 3.05 -15.70 5.10
N GLU A 124 3.95 -14.72 5.01
CA GLU A 124 5.28 -14.81 5.65
C GLU A 124 5.24 -14.82 7.18
N VAL A 125 4.16 -14.31 7.78
CA VAL A 125 3.93 -14.41 9.24
C VAL A 125 3.06 -15.61 9.62
N GLY A 126 2.80 -16.52 8.67
CA GLY A 126 2.15 -17.81 8.90
C GLY A 126 0.62 -17.79 8.86
N VAL A 127 0.02 -16.80 8.20
CA VAL A 127 -1.43 -16.79 7.87
C VAL A 127 -1.63 -17.54 6.55
N LYS A 128 -2.66 -18.39 6.46
CA LYS A 128 -3.10 -18.99 5.19
C LYS A 128 -3.79 -17.89 4.35
N ALA A 129 -2.99 -17.16 3.57
CA ALA A 129 -3.47 -16.06 2.75
C ALA A 129 -3.97 -16.54 1.38
N ILE A 130 -5.09 -15.95 0.96
CA ILE A 130 -5.72 -16.06 -0.35
C ILE A 130 -5.84 -14.64 -0.88
N ALA A 131 -5.58 -14.43 -2.17
CA ALA A 131 -5.73 -13.13 -2.82
C ALA A 131 -6.66 -13.25 -4.02
N SER A 132 -7.47 -12.22 -4.25
CA SER A 132 -8.34 -12.10 -5.41
C SER A 132 -8.34 -10.68 -5.97
N ASP A 133 -8.39 -10.58 -7.29
CA ASP A 133 -8.50 -9.32 -8.00
C ASP A 133 -9.19 -9.52 -9.36
N SER A 134 -9.95 -8.53 -9.84
CA SER A 134 -10.62 -8.58 -11.14
C SER A 134 -9.69 -8.26 -12.32
N PHE A 135 -8.44 -7.86 -12.04
CA PHE A 135 -7.40 -7.44 -12.97
C PHE A 135 -7.83 -6.32 -13.92
N THR A 136 -8.86 -5.54 -13.58
CA THR A 136 -9.31 -4.42 -14.41
C THR A 136 -8.23 -3.35 -14.58
N TRP A 137 -7.39 -3.14 -13.56
CA TRP A 137 -6.21 -2.26 -13.57
C TRP A 137 -5.04 -2.79 -14.40
N ALA A 138 -4.95 -4.11 -14.61
CA ALA A 138 -3.82 -4.74 -15.30
C ALA A 138 -3.73 -4.31 -16.78
N LYS A 139 -4.83 -3.84 -17.38
CA LYS A 139 -4.86 -3.35 -18.76
C LYS A 139 -3.96 -2.12 -19.00
N SER A 140 -3.60 -1.39 -17.94
CA SER A 140 -2.75 -0.19 -17.99
C SER A 140 -1.41 -0.35 -17.27
N SER A 141 -1.07 -1.56 -16.80
CA SER A 141 0.16 -1.86 -16.06
C SER A 141 0.93 -3.02 -16.71
N THR A 142 2.25 -2.89 -16.78
CA THR A 142 3.15 -3.96 -17.26
C THR A 142 3.26 -5.14 -16.30
N THR A 143 2.76 -5.02 -15.07
CA THR A 143 2.91 -6.03 -14.01
C THR A 143 1.71 -6.91 -13.73
N GLY A 144 0.57 -6.69 -14.42
CA GLY A 144 -0.61 -7.53 -14.25
C GLY A 144 -0.43 -9.01 -14.64
N GLU A 145 0.64 -9.34 -15.38
CA GLU A 145 0.91 -10.70 -15.86
C GLU A 145 1.72 -11.57 -14.88
N ASN A 146 2.39 -10.97 -13.89
CA ASN A 146 3.29 -11.71 -12.98
C ASN A 146 3.05 -11.30 -11.53
N PRO A 147 2.05 -11.93 -10.87
CA PRO A 147 1.67 -11.47 -9.56
C PRO A 147 2.71 -11.89 -8.49
N ILE A 148 3.00 -11.03 -7.50
CA ILE A 148 3.96 -11.28 -6.40
C ILE A 148 3.49 -12.43 -5.51
N PHE A 149 2.17 -12.60 -5.43
CA PHE A 149 1.51 -13.71 -4.74
C PHE A 149 0.45 -14.30 -5.67
N LYS A 150 0.11 -15.58 -5.51
CA LYS A 150 -0.91 -16.20 -6.36
C LYS A 150 -2.27 -15.52 -6.11
N THR A 151 -2.84 -14.96 -7.17
CA THR A 151 -4.10 -14.20 -7.13
C THR A 151 -5.15 -14.87 -8.00
N GLU A 152 -6.34 -15.07 -7.46
CA GLU A 152 -7.51 -15.57 -8.17
C GLU A 152 -8.16 -14.46 -8.99
N ASN A 153 -8.68 -14.80 -10.17
CA ASN A 153 -9.43 -13.86 -11.01
C ASN A 153 -10.92 -13.92 -10.64
N LEU A 154 -11.26 -13.35 -9.49
CA LEU A 154 -12.63 -13.16 -9.02
C LEU A 154 -12.81 -11.70 -8.60
N ASP A 155 -14.00 -11.15 -8.82
CA ASP A 155 -14.34 -9.88 -8.19
C ASP A 155 -14.43 -10.01 -6.67
N ALA A 156 -14.51 -8.88 -5.96
CA ALA A 156 -14.51 -8.86 -4.51
C ALA A 156 -15.66 -9.68 -3.90
N LEU A 157 -16.87 -9.62 -4.45
CA LEU A 157 -18.04 -10.29 -3.91
C LEU A 157 -18.01 -11.79 -4.22
N GLU A 158 -17.58 -12.16 -5.42
CA GLU A 158 -17.33 -13.55 -5.81
C GLU A 158 -16.29 -14.21 -4.91
N ALA A 159 -15.19 -13.51 -4.62
CA ALA A 159 -14.14 -14.00 -3.74
C ALA A 159 -14.63 -14.24 -2.30
N ILE A 160 -15.39 -13.28 -1.73
CA ILE A 160 -15.96 -13.45 -0.38
C ILE A 160 -16.93 -14.64 -0.34
N LYS A 161 -17.72 -14.87 -1.39
CA LYS A 161 -18.62 -16.03 -1.49
C LYS A 161 -17.86 -17.35 -1.62
N ALA A 162 -16.75 -17.36 -2.35
CA ALA A 162 -15.94 -18.54 -2.59
C ALA A 162 -15.16 -19.00 -1.35
N HIS A 163 -14.78 -18.06 -0.47
CA HIS A 163 -13.95 -18.31 0.71
C HIS A 163 -14.63 -17.85 2.02
N PRO A 164 -15.81 -18.40 2.38
CA PRO A 164 -16.55 -17.99 3.58
C PRO A 164 -15.88 -18.42 4.89
N GLU A 165 -14.86 -19.28 4.83
CA GLU A 165 -14.18 -19.88 5.98
C GLU A 165 -13.04 -19.02 6.56
N VAL A 166 -12.69 -17.89 5.94
CA VAL A 166 -11.54 -17.08 6.36
C VAL A 166 -11.80 -16.33 7.67
N ASP A 167 -10.73 -16.04 8.42
CA ASP A 167 -10.81 -15.27 9.67
C ASP A 167 -10.76 -13.75 9.42
N LEU A 168 -10.15 -13.33 8.31
CA LEU A 168 -9.94 -11.93 7.92
C LEU A 168 -10.29 -11.74 6.44
N ILE A 169 -11.03 -10.67 6.15
CA ILE A 169 -11.12 -10.05 4.83
C ILE A 169 -10.34 -8.73 4.89
N LEU A 170 -9.42 -8.52 3.96
CA LEU A 170 -8.59 -7.32 3.86
C LEU A 170 -8.75 -6.70 2.47
N CYS A 171 -8.97 -5.39 2.43
CA CYS A 171 -8.96 -4.60 1.20
C CYS A 171 -7.99 -3.44 1.38
N SER A 172 -7.03 -3.29 0.47
CA SER A 172 -6.08 -2.19 0.50
C SER A 172 -6.24 -1.35 -0.75
N TRP A 173 -6.42 -0.04 -0.59
CA TRP A 173 -6.57 0.89 -1.72
C TRP A 173 -7.68 0.51 -2.68
N ALA A 174 -8.89 0.29 -2.16
CA ALA A 174 -10.06 0.30 -3.02
C ALA A 174 -10.10 1.64 -3.80
N PRO A 175 -10.42 1.63 -5.10
CA PRO A 175 -10.58 2.86 -5.88
C PRO A 175 -11.54 3.83 -5.19
N ASN A 176 -11.24 5.12 -5.27
CA ASN A 176 -12.12 6.17 -4.75
C ASN A 176 -13.24 6.58 -5.72
N PHE A 177 -13.45 5.79 -6.76
CA PHE A 177 -14.48 5.94 -7.76
C PHE A 177 -15.24 4.62 -7.91
N GLY A 178 -16.52 4.71 -8.24
CA GLY A 178 -17.42 3.56 -8.26
C GLY A 178 -17.91 3.17 -6.87
N ASP A 179 -18.59 2.02 -6.80
CA ASP A 179 -19.36 1.59 -5.63
C ASP A 179 -18.98 0.18 -5.15
N ASP A 180 -17.86 -0.38 -5.63
CA ASP A 180 -17.42 -1.74 -5.29
C ASP A 180 -17.16 -1.91 -3.79
N ASP A 181 -16.64 -0.88 -3.12
CA ASP A 181 -16.36 -0.91 -1.69
C ASP A 181 -17.63 -0.84 -0.83
N LEU A 182 -18.64 -0.08 -1.26
CA LEU A 182 -19.98 -0.10 -0.68
C LEU A 182 -20.64 -1.46 -0.88
N ALA A 183 -20.54 -2.04 -2.07
CA ALA A 183 -21.09 -3.37 -2.33
C ALA A 183 -20.46 -4.44 -1.43
N VAL A 184 -19.15 -4.34 -1.16
CA VAL A 184 -18.45 -5.17 -0.16
C VAL A 184 -18.99 -4.92 1.25
N LEU A 185 -19.15 -3.65 1.67
CA LEU A 185 -19.67 -3.28 2.98
C LEU A 185 -21.07 -3.86 3.22
N ASP A 186 -21.98 -3.69 2.27
CA ASP A 186 -23.35 -4.19 2.34
C ASP A 186 -23.41 -5.71 2.31
N PHE A 187 -22.59 -6.34 1.46
CA PHE A 187 -22.50 -7.79 1.45
C PHE A 187 -21.98 -8.33 2.79
N TYR A 188 -20.91 -7.73 3.31
CA TYR A 188 -20.32 -8.08 4.60
C TYR A 188 -21.32 -7.95 5.75
N ARG A 189 -22.16 -6.90 5.76
CA ARG A 189 -23.23 -6.69 6.76
C ARG A 189 -24.22 -7.86 6.80
N ASN A 190 -24.45 -8.53 5.68
CA ASN A 190 -25.39 -9.64 5.54
C ASN A 190 -24.76 -11.04 5.71
N LEU A 191 -23.44 -11.14 5.96
CA LEU A 191 -22.79 -12.43 6.19
C LEU A 191 -23.23 -13.08 7.51
N ASN A 192 -23.45 -14.40 7.46
CA ASN A 192 -23.76 -15.23 8.63
C ASN A 192 -22.55 -15.34 9.59
N THR A 193 -21.35 -15.44 9.03
CA THR A 193 -20.09 -15.38 9.76
C THR A 193 -19.51 -13.98 9.64
N LYS A 194 -18.92 -13.46 10.72
CA LYS A 194 -18.31 -12.13 10.76
C LYS A 194 -16.79 -12.25 10.91
N PRO A 195 -16.05 -12.54 9.83
CA PRO A 195 -14.59 -12.41 9.85
C PRO A 195 -14.22 -10.96 10.17
N ALA A 196 -12.99 -10.71 10.64
CA ALA A 196 -12.53 -9.33 10.70
C ALA A 196 -12.57 -8.71 9.30
N LEU A 197 -13.07 -7.49 9.15
CA LEU A 197 -13.00 -6.73 7.89
C LEU A 197 -12.07 -5.54 8.09
N LEU A 198 -10.97 -5.53 7.35
CA LEU A 198 -9.98 -4.45 7.38
C LEU A 198 -9.92 -3.73 6.05
N PHE A 199 -9.96 -2.41 6.10
CA PHE A 199 -9.65 -1.54 4.98
C PHE A 199 -8.37 -0.76 5.26
N ILE A 200 -7.46 -0.72 4.30
CA ILE A 200 -6.21 0.03 4.38
C ILE A 200 -6.25 1.13 3.34
N GLY A 201 -6.27 2.37 3.81
CA GLY A 201 -6.39 3.55 2.96
C GLY A 201 -6.37 4.84 3.75
N GLU A 202 -6.74 5.93 3.08
CA GLU A 202 -6.87 7.27 3.63
C GLU A 202 -8.35 7.66 3.68
N LYS A 203 -8.86 7.92 4.88
CA LYS A 203 -10.23 8.38 5.08
C LYS A 203 -10.42 9.75 4.43
N ASP A 204 -11.50 9.90 3.66
CA ASP A 204 -11.87 11.15 2.98
C ASP A 204 -10.76 11.68 2.03
N GLY A 205 -9.94 10.78 1.49
CA GLY A 205 -8.79 11.11 0.65
C GLY A 205 -8.68 10.26 -0.62
N ALA A 206 -7.50 9.68 -0.85
CA ALA A 206 -7.16 9.01 -2.12
C ALA A 206 -7.76 7.61 -2.32
N THR A 207 -8.42 7.02 -1.31
CA THR A 207 -8.90 5.64 -1.34
C THR A 207 -10.36 5.56 -0.93
N ASN A 208 -11.07 4.53 -1.42
CA ASN A 208 -12.48 4.26 -1.15
C ASN A 208 -13.42 5.40 -1.58
N SER A 209 -14.66 5.06 -1.87
CA SER A 209 -15.69 6.04 -2.22
C SER A 209 -16.00 6.94 -1.02
N ALA A 210 -16.40 8.20 -1.29
CA ALA A 210 -16.84 9.11 -0.24
C ALA A 210 -18.05 8.53 0.54
N SER A 211 -18.93 7.82 -0.15
CA SER A 211 -20.08 7.15 0.45
C SER A 211 -19.65 6.03 1.40
N PHE A 212 -18.65 5.23 1.05
CA PHE A 212 -18.09 4.23 1.97
C PHE A 212 -17.61 4.88 3.27
N TRP A 213 -16.87 5.99 3.21
CA TRP A 213 -16.39 6.67 4.40
C TRP A 213 -17.49 7.28 5.27
N GLN A 214 -18.62 7.64 4.66
CA GLN A 214 -19.80 8.15 5.37
C GLN A 214 -20.59 7.03 6.05
N GLU A 215 -20.68 5.86 5.42
CA GLU A 215 -21.51 4.75 5.89
C GLU A 215 -20.79 3.72 6.76
N ALA A 216 -19.48 3.55 6.58
CA ALA A 216 -18.72 2.53 7.28
C ALA A 216 -18.52 2.90 8.76
N GLU A 217 -18.92 1.99 9.65
CA GLU A 217 -18.57 2.09 11.06
C GLU A 217 -17.13 1.62 11.28
N ILE A 218 -16.21 2.57 11.36
CA ILE A 218 -14.77 2.30 11.43
C ILE A 218 -14.19 2.48 12.84
N THR A 219 -13.21 1.66 13.17
CA THR A 219 -12.35 1.78 14.36
C THR A 219 -10.90 1.52 13.97
N THR A 220 -9.95 1.99 14.76
CA THR A 220 -8.51 1.75 14.53
C THR A 220 -7.88 1.00 15.69
N ASN A 221 -6.84 0.21 15.41
CA ASN A 221 -5.98 -0.37 16.45
C ASN A 221 -4.68 0.44 16.56
N PRO A 222 -4.39 1.08 17.71
CA PRO A 222 -3.20 1.91 17.87
C PRO A 222 -1.87 1.17 17.75
N LYS A 223 -1.80 -0.13 18.05
CA LYS A 223 -0.56 -0.91 17.89
C LYS A 223 -0.26 -1.15 16.41
N ILE A 224 -1.27 -1.58 15.66
CA ILE A 224 -1.18 -1.82 14.21
C ILE A 224 -0.82 -0.51 13.48
N ASN A 225 -1.53 0.57 13.76
CA ASN A 225 -1.29 1.85 13.08
C ASN A 225 0.01 2.55 13.51
N ARG A 226 0.63 2.13 14.62
CA ARG A 226 1.98 2.61 14.97
C ARG A 226 3.06 1.91 14.15
N SER A 227 2.86 0.65 13.77
CA SER A 227 3.81 -0.10 12.93
C SER A 227 3.59 0.13 11.44
N PHE A 228 2.43 0.67 11.06
CA PHE A 228 2.09 1.01 9.68
C PHE A 228 2.10 2.53 9.50
N ARG A 229 3.24 3.04 9.05
CA ARG A 229 3.44 4.46 8.72
C ARG A 229 3.49 4.65 7.21
N SER A 230 2.85 5.71 6.75
CA SER A 230 2.98 6.22 5.39
C SER A 230 4.40 6.67 5.10
N PHE A 231 4.80 6.50 3.85
CA PHE A 231 6.09 6.97 3.35
C PHE A 231 5.97 8.21 2.47
N ASP A 232 4.75 8.68 2.22
CA ASP A 232 4.45 9.88 1.47
C ASP A 232 3.32 10.65 2.16
N PHE A 233 2.79 11.67 1.50
CA PHE A 233 1.77 12.55 2.05
C PHE A 233 0.39 11.91 2.21
N ILE A 234 0.17 10.69 1.69
CA ILE A 234 -1.11 9.98 1.87
C ILE A 234 -1.14 9.40 3.28
N ASN A 235 -2.14 9.75 4.08
CA ASN A 235 -2.26 9.27 5.45
C ASN A 235 -2.93 7.88 5.52
N GLU A 236 -2.23 6.85 5.06
CA GLU A 236 -2.70 5.47 5.11
C GLU A 236 -2.87 4.98 6.55
N THR A 237 -4.02 4.38 6.81
CA THR A 237 -4.43 3.84 8.10
C THR A 237 -5.10 2.48 7.89
N VAL A 238 -4.88 1.56 8.83
CA VAL A 238 -5.61 0.30 8.92
C VAL A 238 -6.88 0.52 9.75
N PHE A 239 -8.02 0.49 9.07
CA PHE A 239 -9.35 0.59 9.65
C PHE A 239 -9.98 -0.79 9.79
N LYS A 240 -10.56 -1.06 10.96
CA LYS A 240 -11.51 -2.16 11.14
C LYS A 240 -12.92 -1.65 10.89
N VAL A 241 -13.63 -2.30 10.00
CA VAL A 241 -15.04 -2.07 9.68
C VAL A 241 -15.92 -3.03 10.49
N LYS A 242 -17.10 -2.57 10.90
CA LYS A 242 -18.10 -3.34 11.66
C LYS A 242 -19.31 -3.73 10.82
#